data_AF-A0A176F110-F1
#
_entry.id   AF-A0A176F110-F1
#
_cell.length_a   1.000
_cell.length_b   1.000
_cell.length_c   1.000
_cell.angle_alpha   90.00
_cell.angle_beta   90.00
_cell.angle_gamma   90.00
#
_symmetry.space_group_name_H-M   'P 1'
#
loop_
_entity.id
_entity.type
_entity.pdbx_description
1 polymer ?
#
loop_
_entity_poly.entity_id
_entity_poly.type
_entity_poly.pdbx_seq_one_letter_code
_entity_poly.pdbx_strand_id
1 'polypeptide(L)'
;MTIQKLEANALPSDTLAYGSIVLLGAALWALTTYFPAQMPAILPYQFSWLIYLAVTLSGLWFARGLRRTAPGDRVSRLRQAAFWTGLVLLWGVTQTGFEYLAQRMFFTNRLQHVAMHHVGPVLLALSAGGPVLLAGAPEWLRALCASRLVIVIYRTIQQPVIAVILFVGLFWFWLIPPVHFAAMLDPVLYQVMNWSMAVDGILFWALVLDTRPAPPAWLRFGWRAALAVGVMFPQIILGALISFATVDLFPYYAFCGRYFPSISAVTDQQIGGIVIWIPPAMMSVLGLLVVVRNMRAANADL
;
A
#
# COMPACT_ATOMS: atom_id res chain seq x y z
N MET A 1 14.53 -9.75 50.68
CA MET A 1 15.23 -10.08 49.43
C MET A 1 14.24 -10.61 48.37
N THR A 2 13.07 -9.98 48.17
CA THR A 2 11.97 -10.70 47.47
C THR A 2 10.94 -9.83 46.72
N ILE A 3 11.19 -8.55 46.44
CA ILE A 3 10.33 -7.77 45.50
C ILE A 3 11.19 -7.11 44.42
N GLN A 4 12.35 -6.58 44.79
CA GLN A 4 13.30 -5.94 43.87
C GLN A 4 13.95 -6.91 42.85
N LYS A 5 13.93 -8.24 43.11
CA LYS A 5 14.38 -9.26 42.15
C LYS A 5 13.30 -9.70 41.16
N LEU A 6 12.02 -9.41 41.43
CA LEU A 6 10.92 -9.73 40.50
C LEU A 6 10.80 -8.68 39.38
N GLU A 7 11.10 -7.41 39.67
CA GLU A 7 11.13 -6.35 38.65
C GLU A 7 12.34 -6.45 37.70
N ALA A 8 13.44 -7.07 38.14
CA ALA A 8 14.62 -7.30 37.32
C ALA A 8 14.43 -8.40 36.23
N ASN A 9 13.36 -9.19 36.34
CA ASN A 9 13.03 -10.27 35.39
C ASN A 9 11.87 -9.92 34.45
N ALA A 10 11.29 -8.72 34.54
CA ALA A 10 10.29 -8.28 33.59
C ALA A 10 10.99 -7.95 32.26
N LEU A 11 10.65 -8.69 31.20
CA LEU A 11 11.10 -8.36 29.85
C LEU A 11 10.78 -6.88 29.56
N PRO A 12 11.71 -6.10 28.97
CA PRO A 12 11.42 -4.74 28.55
C PRO A 12 10.12 -4.69 27.76
N SER A 13 9.29 -3.65 27.95
CA SER A 13 7.99 -3.52 27.28
C SER A 13 8.05 -3.72 25.76
N ASP A 14 9.18 -3.36 25.17
CA ASP A 14 9.46 -3.53 23.75
C ASP A 14 9.61 -5.00 23.36
N THR A 15 10.30 -5.81 24.16
CA THR A 15 10.44 -7.26 23.94
C THR A 15 9.10 -7.98 24.05
N LEU A 16 8.24 -7.55 24.98
CA LEU A 16 6.88 -8.08 25.10
C LEU A 16 6.03 -7.74 23.87
N ALA A 17 6.15 -6.54 23.32
CA ALA A 17 5.41 -6.13 22.13
C ALA A 17 5.82 -6.95 20.89
N TYR A 18 7.13 -7.09 20.63
CA TYR A 18 7.61 -7.91 19.51
C TYR A 18 7.26 -9.39 19.70
N GLY A 19 7.42 -9.93 20.91
CA GLY A 19 7.03 -11.30 21.24
C GLY A 19 5.53 -11.54 20.99
N SER A 20 4.68 -10.59 21.38
CA SER A 20 3.23 -10.67 21.15
C SER A 20 2.88 -10.66 19.67
N ILE A 21 3.55 -9.83 18.86
CA ILE A 21 3.38 -9.82 17.40
C ILE A 21 3.76 -11.16 16.80
N VAL A 22 4.90 -11.75 17.19
CA VAL A 22 5.34 -13.05 16.67
C VAL A 22 4.38 -14.17 17.09
N LEU A 23 3.97 -14.21 18.36
CA LEU A 23 3.04 -15.22 18.87
C LEU A 23 1.67 -15.14 18.19
N LEU A 24 1.12 -13.93 18.02
CA LEU A 24 -0.13 -13.73 17.30
C LEU A 24 0.00 -14.13 15.83
N GLY A 25 1.10 -13.77 15.17
CA GLY A 25 1.38 -14.16 13.80
C GLY A 25 1.46 -15.68 13.64
N ALA A 26 2.12 -16.37 14.58
CA ALA A 26 2.24 -17.82 14.60
C ALA A 26 0.87 -18.49 14.83
N ALA A 27 0.04 -17.93 15.70
CA ALA A 27 -1.33 -18.40 15.91
C ALA A 27 -2.18 -18.23 14.64
N LEU A 28 -2.15 -17.05 14.01
CA LEU A 28 -2.86 -16.80 12.75
C LEU A 28 -2.38 -17.72 11.62
N TRP A 29 -1.06 -17.89 11.49
CA TRP A 29 -0.47 -18.83 10.54
C TRP A 29 -0.95 -20.26 10.78
N ALA A 30 -0.89 -20.74 12.02
CA ALA A 30 -1.35 -22.08 12.38
C ALA A 30 -2.85 -22.25 12.09
N LEU A 31 -3.69 -21.27 12.45
CA LEU A 31 -5.12 -21.29 12.15
C LEU A 31 -5.38 -21.36 10.64
N THR A 32 -4.69 -20.54 9.83
CA THR A 32 -4.85 -20.59 8.37
C THR A 32 -4.37 -21.90 7.76
N THR A 33 -3.33 -22.51 8.33
CA THR A 33 -2.69 -23.70 7.77
C THR A 33 -3.48 -24.97 8.10
N TYR A 34 -3.97 -25.08 9.35
CA TYR A 34 -4.65 -26.28 9.83
C TYR A 34 -6.17 -26.19 9.77
N PHE A 35 -6.75 -24.98 9.78
CA PHE A 35 -8.20 -24.76 9.76
C PHE A 35 -8.66 -23.73 8.71
N PRO A 36 -8.18 -23.80 7.45
CA PRO A 36 -8.49 -22.78 6.43
C PRO A 36 -9.99 -22.62 6.17
N ALA A 37 -10.76 -23.71 6.19
CA ALA A 37 -12.20 -23.68 5.93
C ALA A 37 -13.03 -23.01 7.04
N GLN A 38 -12.45 -22.81 8.23
CA GLN A 38 -13.11 -22.20 9.38
C GLN A 38 -12.74 -20.73 9.56
N MET A 39 -11.84 -20.20 8.73
CA MET A 39 -11.39 -18.82 8.84
C MET A 39 -12.52 -17.86 8.43
N PRO A 40 -12.94 -16.94 9.33
CA PRO A 40 -13.86 -15.88 8.97
C PRO A 40 -13.26 -14.99 7.89
N ALA A 41 -14.12 -14.38 7.06
CA ALA A 41 -13.69 -13.52 5.96
C ALA A 41 -12.81 -12.32 6.36
N ILE A 42 -12.83 -11.91 7.63
CA ILE A 42 -12.00 -10.80 8.16
C ILE A 42 -10.61 -11.25 8.63
N LEU A 43 -10.41 -12.56 8.84
CA LEU A 43 -9.12 -13.15 9.19
C LEU A 43 -8.34 -13.53 7.94
N PRO A 44 -7.04 -13.82 8.09
CA PRO A 44 -6.21 -14.16 6.95
C PRO A 44 -6.75 -15.33 6.12
N TYR A 45 -6.86 -15.16 4.81
CA TYR A 45 -7.17 -16.24 3.86
C TYR A 45 -5.91 -17.04 3.53
N GLN A 46 -4.84 -16.35 3.11
CA GLN A 46 -3.51 -16.91 2.96
C GLN A 46 -2.53 -16.09 3.80
N PHE A 47 -2.09 -16.66 4.91
CA PHE A 47 -1.24 -15.92 5.84
C PHE A 47 0.14 -15.65 5.24
N SER A 48 0.44 -14.38 5.00
CA SER A 48 1.78 -13.92 4.64
C SER A 48 2.49 -13.29 5.84
N TRP A 49 3.60 -13.90 6.27
CA TRP A 49 4.46 -13.32 7.31
C TRP A 49 4.96 -11.93 6.95
N LEU A 50 5.35 -11.70 5.69
CA LEU A 50 5.89 -10.42 5.26
C LEU A 50 4.87 -9.29 5.39
N ILE A 51 3.64 -9.52 4.92
CA ILE A 51 2.58 -8.51 4.97
C ILE A 51 2.16 -8.28 6.43
N TYR A 52 2.01 -9.35 7.21
CA TYR A 52 1.68 -9.27 8.62
C TYR A 52 2.70 -8.44 9.41
N LEU A 53 3.99 -8.73 9.24
CA LEU A 53 5.06 -7.99 9.91
C LEU A 53 5.12 -6.54 9.41
N ALA A 54 5.00 -6.28 8.11
CA ALA A 54 5.02 -4.92 7.58
C ALA A 54 3.88 -4.07 8.15
N VAL A 55 2.67 -4.60 8.23
CA VAL A 55 1.51 -3.91 8.78
C VAL A 55 1.65 -3.69 10.29
N THR A 56 1.90 -4.77 11.04
CA THR A 56 1.92 -4.72 12.51
C THR A 56 3.11 -3.93 13.05
N LEU A 57 4.31 -4.09 12.48
CA LEU A 57 5.49 -3.33 12.89
C LEU A 57 5.35 -1.85 12.52
N SER A 58 4.80 -1.51 11.34
CA SER A 58 4.52 -0.11 10.99
C SER A 58 3.55 0.54 11.97
N GLY A 59 2.49 -0.18 12.36
CA GLY A 59 1.55 0.27 13.39
C GLY A 59 2.20 0.46 14.75
N LEU A 60 3.00 -0.52 15.20
CA LEU A 60 3.74 -0.46 16.47
C LEU A 60 4.68 0.74 16.51
N TRP A 61 5.50 0.91 15.46
CA TRP A 61 6.47 1.99 15.38
C TRP A 61 5.79 3.35 15.26
N PHE A 62 4.70 3.47 14.51
CA PHE A 62 3.92 4.72 14.49
C PHE A 62 3.32 5.06 15.85
N ALA A 63 2.72 4.08 16.55
CA ALA A 63 2.18 4.27 17.90
C ALA A 63 3.27 4.66 18.91
N ARG A 64 4.45 4.01 18.84
CA ARG A 64 5.60 4.35 19.69
C ARG A 64 6.14 5.74 19.35
N GLY A 65 6.18 6.09 18.08
CA GLY A 65 6.53 7.42 17.58
C GLY A 65 5.66 8.50 18.18
N LEU A 66 4.34 8.34 18.12
CA LEU A 66 3.38 9.29 18.71
C LEU A 66 3.59 9.49 20.22
N ARG A 67 3.98 8.44 20.95
CA ARG A 67 4.29 8.54 22.39
C ARG A 67 5.58 9.32 22.64
N ARG A 68 6.57 9.22 21.74
CA ARG A 68 7.87 9.90 21.82
C ARG A 68 7.84 11.35 21.33
N THR A 69 6.90 11.68 20.46
CA THR A 69 6.70 13.05 20.00
C THR A 69 5.97 13.85 21.09
N ALA A 70 6.55 14.99 21.46
CA ALA A 70 5.95 15.92 22.41
C ALA A 70 4.54 16.33 21.94
N PRO A 71 3.56 16.54 22.84
CA PRO A 71 2.17 16.82 22.46
C PRO A 71 1.99 17.96 21.46
N GLY A 72 2.83 19.01 21.52
CA GLY A 72 2.81 20.15 20.60
C GLY A 72 3.31 19.85 19.19
N ASP A 73 4.14 18.82 19.02
CA ASP A 73 4.76 18.43 17.75
C ASP A 73 4.06 17.21 17.09
N ARG A 74 3.00 16.69 17.73
CA ARG A 74 2.28 15.52 17.21
C ARG A 74 1.53 15.88 15.94
N VAL A 75 1.54 14.95 14.98
CA VAL A 75 0.65 15.03 13.83
C VAL A 75 -0.81 15.10 14.28
N SER A 76 -1.62 15.89 13.57
CA SER A 76 -3.04 16.09 13.90
C SER A 76 -3.80 14.76 13.97
N ARG A 77 -4.92 14.73 14.71
CA ARG A 77 -5.76 13.52 14.82
C ARG A 77 -6.24 13.00 13.46
N LEU A 78 -6.53 13.89 12.53
CA LEU A 78 -6.90 13.52 11.15
C LEU A 78 -5.76 12.81 10.42
N ARG A 79 -4.51 13.26 10.59
CA ARG A 79 -3.33 12.60 10.02
C ARG A 79 -3.07 11.24 10.64
N GLN A 80 -3.26 11.11 11.96
CA GLN A 80 -3.21 9.81 12.64
C GLN A 80 -4.28 8.86 12.10
N ALA A 81 -5.52 9.34 11.94
CA ALA A 81 -6.61 8.56 11.37
C ALA A 81 -6.31 8.13 9.93
N ALA A 82 -5.75 9.01 9.10
CA ALA A 82 -5.32 8.68 7.75
C ALA A 82 -4.27 7.55 7.74
N PHE A 83 -3.25 7.62 8.62
CA PHE A 83 -2.25 6.55 8.75
C PHE A 83 -2.91 5.20 9.08
N TRP A 84 -3.72 5.15 10.14
CA TRP A 84 -4.35 3.91 10.57
C TRP A 84 -5.34 3.37 9.54
N THR A 85 -6.10 4.24 8.88
CA THR A 85 -7.04 3.84 7.84
C THR A 85 -6.30 3.27 6.63
N GLY A 86 -5.22 3.91 6.19
CA GLY A 86 -4.37 3.38 5.11
C GLY A 86 -3.79 2.01 5.46
N LEU A 87 -3.30 1.85 6.69
CA LEU A 87 -2.72 0.59 7.18
C LEU A 87 -3.76 -0.55 7.28
N VAL A 88 -4.95 -0.25 7.82
CA VAL A 88 -6.08 -1.20 7.90
C VAL A 88 -6.59 -1.56 6.51
N LEU A 89 -6.64 -0.61 5.57
CA LEU A 89 -7.05 -0.88 4.21
C LEU A 89 -6.07 -1.83 3.51
N LEU A 90 -4.76 -1.59 3.65
CA LEU A 90 -3.73 -2.50 3.12
C LEU A 90 -3.88 -3.91 3.69
N TRP A 91 -4.04 -4.04 5.02
CA TRP A 91 -4.34 -5.33 5.66
C TRP A 91 -5.61 -5.98 5.09
N GLY A 92 -6.69 -5.19 5.00
CA GLY A 92 -7.99 -5.62 4.50
C GLY A 92 -7.90 -6.30 3.15
N VAL A 93 -7.19 -5.69 2.19
CA VAL A 93 -7.15 -6.21 0.82
C VAL A 93 -6.04 -7.24 0.57
N THR A 94 -5.05 -7.39 1.46
CA THR A 94 -3.86 -8.25 1.22
C THR A 94 -3.70 -9.43 2.19
N GLN A 95 -4.57 -9.56 3.18
CA GLN A 95 -4.55 -10.70 4.10
C GLN A 95 -5.92 -11.34 4.23
N THR A 96 -6.99 -10.54 4.28
CA THR A 96 -8.32 -11.07 4.60
C THR A 96 -8.92 -11.90 3.45
N GLY A 97 -10.12 -12.44 3.66
CA GLY A 97 -10.91 -13.12 2.63
C GLY A 97 -11.18 -12.28 1.37
N PHE A 98 -10.93 -10.98 1.38
CA PHE A 98 -10.93 -10.18 0.15
C PHE A 98 -9.92 -10.69 -0.88
N GLU A 99 -8.79 -11.24 -0.44
CA GLU A 99 -7.78 -11.81 -1.34
C GLU A 99 -8.32 -13.02 -2.11
N TYR A 100 -9.17 -13.84 -1.47
CA TYR A 100 -9.88 -14.92 -2.16
C TYR A 100 -10.76 -14.38 -3.29
N LEU A 101 -11.50 -13.30 -3.05
CA LEU A 101 -12.29 -12.64 -4.10
C LEU A 101 -11.38 -12.15 -5.22
N ALA A 102 -10.29 -11.46 -4.88
CA ALA A 102 -9.31 -10.95 -5.83
C ALA A 102 -8.61 -12.05 -6.65
N GLN A 103 -8.51 -13.27 -6.15
CA GLN A 103 -8.03 -14.43 -6.91
C GLN A 103 -9.13 -15.10 -7.76
N ARG A 104 -10.38 -14.64 -7.67
CA ARG A 104 -11.55 -15.30 -8.28
C ARG A 104 -12.37 -14.43 -9.22
N MET A 105 -12.21 -13.11 -9.17
CA MET A 105 -12.84 -12.17 -10.10
C MET A 105 -11.85 -11.07 -10.50
N PHE A 106 -11.73 -10.79 -11.80
CA PHE A 106 -10.85 -9.74 -12.29
C PHE A 106 -11.21 -8.37 -11.70
N PHE A 107 -12.49 -7.99 -11.65
CA PHE A 107 -12.85 -6.67 -11.12
C PHE A 107 -12.46 -6.52 -9.63
N THR A 108 -12.60 -7.57 -8.82
CA THR A 108 -12.20 -7.51 -7.40
C THR A 108 -10.69 -7.50 -7.23
N ASN A 109 -9.96 -8.17 -8.13
CA ASN A 109 -8.52 -8.06 -8.24
C ASN A 109 -8.11 -6.61 -8.51
N ARG A 110 -8.80 -5.94 -9.44
CA ARG A 110 -8.54 -4.52 -9.72
C ARG A 110 -8.92 -3.61 -8.55
N LEU A 111 -9.99 -3.90 -7.81
CA LEU A 111 -10.32 -3.19 -6.57
C LEU A 111 -9.23 -3.35 -5.50
N GLN A 112 -8.65 -4.55 -5.37
CA GLN A 112 -7.50 -4.82 -4.50
C GLN A 112 -6.33 -3.89 -4.86
N HIS A 113 -6.00 -3.81 -6.15
CA HIS A 113 -4.92 -2.98 -6.67
C HIS A 113 -5.21 -1.48 -6.48
N VAL A 114 -6.44 -1.02 -6.67
CA VAL A 114 -6.83 0.38 -6.37
C VAL A 114 -6.61 0.70 -4.90
N ALA A 115 -7.00 -0.20 -4.00
CA ALA A 115 -6.81 -0.02 -2.56
C ALA A 115 -5.32 0.00 -2.18
N MET A 116 -4.50 -0.92 -2.71
CA MET A 116 -3.09 -1.01 -2.32
C MET A 116 -2.14 -0.06 -3.06
N HIS A 117 -2.49 0.40 -4.27
CA HIS A 117 -1.64 1.27 -5.11
C HIS A 117 -2.07 2.75 -5.08
N HIS A 118 -3.34 3.03 -4.74
CA HIS A 118 -3.87 4.40 -4.70
C HIS A 118 -4.41 4.77 -3.33
N VAL A 119 -5.55 4.20 -2.92
CA VAL A 119 -6.28 4.73 -1.75
C VAL A 119 -5.47 4.60 -0.46
N GLY A 120 -4.92 3.41 -0.18
CA GLY A 120 -4.06 3.17 0.99
C GLY A 120 -2.82 4.05 0.98
N PRO A 121 -2.00 4.02 -0.09
CA PRO A 121 -0.85 4.90 -0.23
C PRO A 121 -1.14 6.41 -0.10
N VAL A 122 -2.24 6.91 -0.68
CA VAL A 122 -2.66 8.31 -0.54
C VAL A 122 -2.94 8.63 0.93
N LEU A 123 -3.67 7.78 1.64
CA LEU A 123 -3.94 7.96 3.07
C LEU A 123 -2.65 7.94 3.90
N LEU A 124 -1.72 7.03 3.60
CA LEU A 124 -0.42 6.97 4.25
C LEU A 124 0.43 8.22 3.96
N ALA A 125 0.43 8.72 2.73
CA ALA A 125 1.14 9.94 2.37
C ALA A 125 0.53 11.19 3.04
N LEU A 126 -0.80 11.33 3.02
CA LEU A 126 -1.53 12.42 3.68
C LEU A 126 -1.32 12.45 5.19
N SER A 127 -1.01 11.30 5.81
CA SER A 127 -0.69 11.25 7.23
C SER A 127 0.60 12.00 7.60
N ALA A 128 1.50 12.22 6.63
CA ALA A 128 2.87 12.67 6.87
C ALA A 128 3.55 11.85 8.00
N GLY A 129 3.20 10.57 8.12
CA GLY A 129 3.53 9.74 9.27
C GLY A 129 4.95 9.17 9.28
N GLY A 130 5.69 9.27 8.17
CA GLY A 130 7.04 8.72 8.03
C GLY A 130 8.01 9.12 9.16
N PRO A 131 8.18 10.41 9.49
CA PRO A 131 9.03 10.84 10.60
C PRO A 131 8.58 10.30 11.96
N VAL A 132 7.27 10.22 12.20
CA VAL A 132 6.70 9.67 13.45
C VAL A 132 7.00 8.17 13.54
N LEU A 133 6.76 7.43 12.47
CA LEU A 133 7.09 6.00 12.37
C LEU A 133 8.57 5.76 12.63
N LEU A 134 9.47 6.52 11.99
CA LEU A 134 10.91 6.43 12.22
C LEU A 134 11.33 6.80 13.65
N ALA A 135 10.67 7.79 14.29
CA ALA A 135 10.94 8.12 15.69
C ALA A 135 10.59 6.96 16.65
N GLY A 136 9.64 6.10 16.25
CA GLY A 136 9.30 4.87 16.94
C GLY A 136 10.00 3.62 16.41
N ALA A 137 10.80 3.68 15.36
CA ALA A 137 11.54 2.53 14.82
C ALA A 137 12.76 2.15 15.70
N PRO A 138 13.25 0.91 15.63
CA PRO A 138 14.51 0.51 16.28
C PRO A 138 15.72 1.20 15.64
N GLU A 139 16.84 1.26 16.39
CA GLU A 139 18.05 1.98 15.95
C GLU A 139 18.59 1.49 14.60
N TRP A 140 18.65 0.16 14.42
CA TRP A 140 19.13 -0.43 13.16
C TRP A 140 18.33 0.03 11.94
N LEU A 141 17.01 0.20 12.09
CA LEU A 141 16.16 0.63 10.98
C LEU A 141 16.33 2.12 10.70
N ARG A 142 16.47 2.94 11.74
CA ARG A 142 16.81 4.36 11.59
C ARG A 142 18.15 4.54 10.89
N ALA A 143 19.16 3.78 11.32
CA ALA A 143 20.49 3.77 10.72
C ALA A 143 20.45 3.30 9.26
N LEU A 144 19.67 2.26 8.94
CA LEU A 144 19.46 1.78 7.58
C LEU A 144 18.83 2.86 6.70
N CYS A 145 17.76 3.52 7.15
CA CYS A 145 17.12 4.62 6.44
C CYS A 145 18.02 5.85 6.28
N ALA A 146 18.95 6.07 7.20
CA ALA A 146 19.95 7.12 7.13
C ALA A 146 21.20 6.74 6.31
N SER A 147 21.33 5.48 5.90
CA SER A 147 22.50 5.00 5.16
C SER A 147 22.56 5.63 3.77
N ARG A 148 23.79 5.91 3.30
CA ARG A 148 24.03 6.52 1.98
C ARG A 148 23.40 5.72 0.85
N LEU A 149 23.48 4.38 0.92
CA LEU A 149 22.92 3.50 -0.11
C LEU A 149 21.40 3.66 -0.22
N VAL A 150 20.69 3.58 0.91
CA VAL A 150 19.22 3.71 0.92
C VAL A 150 18.79 5.10 0.47
N ILE A 151 19.50 6.16 0.89
CA ILE A 151 19.22 7.53 0.44
C ILE A 151 19.40 7.67 -1.07
N VAL A 152 20.47 7.09 -1.65
CA VAL A 152 20.72 7.13 -3.10
C VAL A 152 19.64 6.37 -3.85
N ILE A 153 19.32 5.15 -3.44
CA ILE A 153 18.25 4.34 -4.06
C ILE A 153 16.92 5.09 -4.00
N TYR A 154 16.55 5.60 -2.83
CA TYR A 154 15.33 6.38 -2.64
C TYR A 154 15.30 7.60 -3.57
N ARG A 155 16.38 8.39 -3.62
CA ARG A 155 16.46 9.58 -4.50
C ARG A 155 16.37 9.22 -5.99
N THR A 156 16.98 8.12 -6.41
CA THR A 156 16.90 7.64 -7.80
C THR A 156 15.46 7.25 -8.15
N ILE A 157 14.79 6.46 -7.30
CA ILE A 157 13.41 6.04 -7.54
C ILE A 157 12.44 7.23 -7.51
N GLN A 158 12.73 8.23 -6.67
CA GLN A 158 11.94 9.45 -6.53
C GLN A 158 12.24 10.50 -7.62
N GLN A 159 13.11 10.19 -8.58
CA GLN A 159 13.30 11.02 -9.76
C GLN A 159 12.00 11.00 -10.60
N PRO A 160 11.48 12.15 -11.08
CA PRO A 160 10.15 12.24 -11.70
C PRO A 160 9.87 11.25 -12.83
N VAL A 161 10.83 11.07 -13.74
CA VAL A 161 10.68 10.20 -14.90
C VAL A 161 10.68 8.73 -14.47
N ILE A 162 11.59 8.35 -13.56
CA ILE A 162 11.64 7.01 -12.99
C ILE A 162 10.35 6.70 -12.23
N ALA A 163 9.86 7.62 -11.40
CA ALA A 163 8.63 7.46 -10.65
C ALA A 163 7.42 7.24 -11.58
N VAL A 164 7.30 8.00 -12.69
CA VAL A 164 6.23 7.78 -13.68
C VAL A 164 6.38 6.45 -14.40
N ILE A 165 7.60 6.09 -14.81
CA ILE A 165 7.87 4.83 -15.49
C ILE A 165 7.53 3.65 -14.59
N LEU A 166 7.86 3.70 -13.30
CA LEU A 166 7.52 2.63 -12.37
C LEU A 166 6.00 2.58 -12.12
N PHE A 167 5.38 3.72 -11.81
CA PHE A 167 3.95 3.80 -11.50
C PHE A 167 3.04 3.38 -12.65
N VAL A 168 3.35 3.83 -13.87
CA VAL A 168 2.59 3.44 -15.06
C VAL A 168 3.07 2.10 -15.60
N GLY A 169 4.38 1.87 -15.65
CA GLY A 169 4.98 0.70 -16.28
C GLY A 169 4.68 -0.59 -15.52
N LEU A 170 4.77 -0.62 -14.19
CA LEU A 170 4.38 -1.79 -13.40
C LEU A 170 2.90 -2.10 -13.60
N PHE A 171 2.06 -1.06 -13.59
CA PHE A 171 0.63 -1.21 -13.79
C PHE A 171 0.29 -1.85 -15.13
N TRP A 172 0.91 -1.36 -16.22
CA TRP A 172 0.75 -1.94 -17.55
C TRP A 172 1.33 -3.35 -17.63
N PHE A 173 2.53 -3.57 -17.10
CA PHE A 173 3.21 -4.86 -17.12
C PHE A 173 2.37 -5.98 -16.51
N TRP A 174 1.82 -5.77 -15.31
CA TRP A 174 0.97 -6.76 -14.62
C TRP A 174 -0.38 -6.99 -15.29
N LEU A 175 -0.77 -6.14 -16.24
CA LEU A 175 -2.01 -6.23 -17.00
C LEU A 175 -1.80 -6.73 -18.44
N ILE A 176 -0.56 -7.04 -18.83
CA ILE A 176 -0.29 -7.79 -20.05
C ILE A 176 -0.88 -9.21 -19.88
N PRO A 177 -1.79 -9.69 -20.76
CA PRO A 177 -2.54 -10.92 -20.51
C PRO A 177 -1.72 -12.16 -20.13
N PRO A 178 -0.64 -12.53 -20.86
CA PRO A 178 0.19 -13.67 -20.47
C PRO A 178 0.92 -13.47 -19.13
N VAL A 179 1.33 -12.24 -18.81
CA VAL A 179 2.01 -11.89 -17.55
C VAL A 179 1.02 -12.00 -16.39
N HIS A 180 -0.17 -11.43 -16.54
CA HIS A 180 -1.23 -11.53 -15.54
C HIS A 180 -1.60 -12.99 -15.28
N PHE A 181 -1.78 -13.77 -16.34
CA PHE A 181 -2.10 -15.20 -16.23
C PHE A 181 -1.03 -15.97 -15.43
N ALA A 182 0.26 -15.76 -15.74
CA ALA A 182 1.35 -16.37 -15.00
C ALA A 182 1.41 -15.91 -13.54
N ALA A 183 1.23 -14.61 -13.29
CA ALA A 183 1.24 -14.04 -11.94
C ALA A 183 0.10 -14.58 -11.08
N MET A 184 -1.07 -14.85 -11.66
CA MET A 184 -2.21 -15.38 -10.92
C MET A 184 -2.12 -16.89 -10.66
N LEU A 185 -1.35 -17.64 -11.47
CA LEU A 185 -1.13 -19.08 -11.26
C LEU A 185 -0.06 -19.38 -10.21
N ASP A 186 0.98 -18.56 -10.12
CA ASP A 186 2.10 -18.76 -9.21
C ASP A 186 1.94 -17.90 -7.94
N PRO A 187 1.83 -18.50 -6.74
CA PRO A 187 1.67 -17.75 -5.50
C PRO A 187 2.82 -16.76 -5.20
N VAL A 188 4.04 -17.07 -5.63
CA VAL A 188 5.20 -16.18 -5.45
C VAL A 188 5.08 -14.99 -6.39
N LEU A 189 4.76 -15.21 -7.67
CA LEU A 189 4.58 -14.11 -8.62
C LEU A 189 3.38 -13.23 -8.26
N TYR A 190 2.29 -13.81 -7.76
CA TYR A 190 1.15 -13.06 -7.23
C TYR A 190 1.58 -12.11 -6.11
N GLN A 191 2.42 -12.59 -5.19
CA GLN A 191 2.95 -11.75 -4.11
C GLN A 191 3.94 -10.70 -4.62
N VAL A 192 4.78 -11.02 -5.62
CA VAL A 192 5.65 -10.03 -6.26
C VAL A 192 4.82 -8.92 -6.92
N MET A 193 3.73 -9.28 -7.60
CA MET A 193 2.78 -8.33 -8.16
C MET A 193 2.18 -7.43 -7.07
N ASN A 194 1.65 -8.00 -5.98
CA ASN A 194 1.05 -7.23 -4.90
C ASN A 194 2.06 -6.31 -4.19
N TRP A 195 3.26 -6.82 -3.88
CA TRP A 195 4.31 -6.04 -3.22
C TRP A 195 4.83 -4.90 -4.09
N SER A 196 5.10 -5.17 -5.37
CA SER A 196 5.55 -4.13 -6.30
C SER A 196 4.51 -3.02 -6.42
N MET A 197 3.23 -3.37 -6.50
CA MET A 197 2.14 -2.40 -6.57
C MET A 197 1.96 -1.59 -5.29
N ALA A 198 2.04 -2.23 -4.12
CA ALA A 198 1.89 -1.54 -2.84
C ALA A 198 3.06 -0.59 -2.56
N VAL A 199 4.30 -1.07 -2.76
CA VAL A 199 5.51 -0.29 -2.51
C VAL A 199 5.60 0.90 -3.47
N ASP A 200 5.37 0.67 -4.77
CA ASP A 200 5.40 1.73 -5.77
C ASP A 200 4.35 2.81 -5.48
N GLY A 201 3.11 2.42 -5.17
CA GLY A 201 2.06 3.35 -4.77
C GLY A 201 2.48 4.21 -3.57
N ILE A 202 3.02 3.60 -2.51
CA ILE A 202 3.50 4.33 -1.32
C ILE A 202 4.58 5.36 -1.71
N LEU A 203 5.55 4.95 -2.54
CA LEU A 203 6.65 5.81 -2.97
C LEU A 203 6.16 6.97 -3.85
N PHE A 204 5.29 6.70 -4.82
CA PHE A 204 4.77 7.73 -5.72
C PHE A 204 3.90 8.74 -4.98
N TRP A 205 2.98 8.29 -4.14
CA TRP A 205 2.11 9.21 -3.40
C TRP A 205 2.85 9.98 -2.32
N ALA A 206 3.92 9.42 -1.73
CA ALA A 206 4.82 10.18 -0.85
C ALA A 206 5.56 11.29 -1.60
N LEU A 207 5.94 11.08 -2.87
CA LEU A 207 6.55 12.09 -3.73
C LEU A 207 5.58 13.24 -4.05
N VAL A 208 4.39 12.88 -4.53
CA VAL A 208 3.39 13.83 -5.02
C VAL A 208 2.79 14.63 -3.87
N LEU A 209 2.49 13.99 -2.73
CA LEU A 209 1.79 14.60 -1.61
C LEU A 209 2.70 15.11 -0.50
N ASP A 210 4.02 15.20 -0.74
CA ASP A 210 4.92 15.89 0.19
C ASP A 210 4.35 17.30 0.47
N THR A 211 4.26 17.68 1.73
CA THR A 211 3.67 18.97 2.13
C THR A 211 4.70 20.09 2.13
N ARG A 212 6.00 19.76 2.08
CA ARG A 212 7.08 20.74 2.24
C ARG A 212 7.36 21.46 0.91
N PRO A 213 7.68 22.77 0.94
CA PRO A 213 8.23 23.45 -0.22
C PRO A 213 9.61 22.89 -0.59
N ALA A 214 10.03 23.10 -1.83
CA ALA A 214 11.38 22.78 -2.28
C ALA A 214 12.26 24.03 -2.20
N PRO A 215 13.43 23.99 -1.53
CA PRO A 215 13.93 22.96 -0.58
C PRO A 215 13.19 23.00 0.78
N PRO A 216 13.09 21.90 1.56
CA PRO A 216 13.89 20.65 1.49
C PRO A 216 13.27 19.51 0.66
N ALA A 217 12.04 19.67 0.15
CA ALA A 217 11.44 18.63 -0.69
C ALA A 217 12.13 18.53 -2.05
N TRP A 218 12.04 17.35 -2.68
CA TRP A 218 12.77 17.05 -3.91
C TRP A 218 12.24 17.80 -5.14
N LEU A 219 10.91 17.96 -5.25
CA LEU A 219 10.26 18.56 -6.42
C LEU A 219 9.47 19.82 -6.05
N ARG A 220 9.40 20.79 -6.97
CA ARG A 220 8.46 21.92 -6.86
C ARG A 220 7.01 21.44 -7.01
N PHE A 221 6.06 22.23 -6.50
CA PHE A 221 4.65 21.86 -6.53
C PHE A 221 4.11 21.66 -7.96
N GLY A 222 4.55 22.44 -8.94
CA GLY A 222 4.16 22.29 -10.35
C GLY A 222 4.57 20.94 -10.95
N TRP A 223 5.76 20.44 -10.61
CA TRP A 223 6.16 19.09 -11.02
C TRP A 223 5.30 18.00 -10.35
N ARG A 224 4.95 18.16 -9.07
CA ARG A 224 4.06 17.21 -8.38
C ARG A 224 2.66 17.21 -8.98
N ALA A 225 2.15 18.38 -9.35
CA ALA A 225 0.88 18.54 -10.06
C ALA A 225 0.94 17.87 -11.45
N ALA A 226 2.00 18.10 -12.21
CA ALA A 226 2.22 17.48 -13.51
C ALA A 226 2.31 15.95 -13.40
N LEU A 227 2.97 15.41 -12.38
CA LEU A 227 3.04 13.98 -12.11
C LEU A 227 1.65 13.39 -11.81
N ALA A 228 0.88 14.01 -10.92
CA ALA A 228 -0.47 13.56 -10.57
C ALA A 228 -1.39 13.49 -11.79
N VAL A 229 -1.33 14.51 -12.66
CA VAL A 229 -2.12 14.57 -13.91
C VAL A 229 -1.57 13.63 -14.98
N GLY A 230 -0.25 13.53 -15.10
CA GLY A 230 0.41 12.76 -16.16
C GLY A 230 0.13 11.26 -16.08
N VAL A 231 0.17 10.69 -14.87
CA VAL A 231 -0.09 9.25 -14.66
C VAL A 231 -1.54 8.85 -14.92
N MET A 232 -2.47 9.81 -14.85
CA MET A 232 -3.90 9.58 -15.05
C MET A 232 -4.21 9.08 -16.47
N PHE A 233 -3.63 9.68 -17.51
CA PHE A 233 -3.99 9.38 -18.89
C PHE A 233 -3.61 7.95 -19.33
N PRO A 234 -2.40 7.44 -19.06
CA PRO A 234 -2.06 6.05 -19.37
C PRO A 234 -2.99 5.03 -18.71
N GLN A 235 -3.47 5.31 -17.49
CA GLN A 235 -4.41 4.43 -16.79
C GLN A 235 -5.80 4.46 -17.44
N ILE A 236 -6.28 5.65 -17.86
CA ILE A 236 -7.52 5.81 -18.64
C ILE A 236 -7.44 5.01 -19.94
N ILE A 237 -6.35 5.14 -20.67
CA ILE A 237 -6.14 4.41 -21.93
C ILE A 237 -6.18 2.90 -21.67
N LEU A 238 -5.40 2.41 -20.70
CA LEU A 238 -5.34 0.96 -20.44
C LEU A 238 -6.69 0.39 -20.03
N GLY A 239 -7.37 1.06 -19.11
CA GLY A 239 -8.66 0.60 -18.68
C GLY A 239 -9.69 0.66 -19.82
N ALA A 240 -9.65 1.68 -20.68
CA ALA A 240 -10.50 1.82 -21.87
C ALA A 240 -10.33 0.63 -22.79
N LEU A 241 -9.09 0.26 -23.10
CA LEU A 241 -8.77 -0.92 -23.90
C LEU A 241 -9.37 -2.20 -23.31
N ILE A 242 -9.28 -2.38 -21.98
CA ILE A 242 -9.84 -3.55 -21.29
C ILE A 242 -11.39 -3.51 -21.27
N SER A 243 -12.00 -2.36 -21.04
CA SER A 243 -13.46 -2.24 -20.90
C SER A 243 -14.20 -2.33 -22.23
N PHE A 244 -13.56 -1.95 -23.32
CA PHE A 244 -14.15 -2.07 -24.65
C PHE A 244 -13.77 -3.36 -25.35
N ALA A 245 -12.91 -4.20 -24.75
CA ALA A 245 -12.61 -5.52 -25.28
C ALA A 245 -13.84 -6.43 -25.19
N THR A 246 -14.16 -7.09 -26.31
CA THR A 246 -15.31 -8.00 -26.48
C THR A 246 -14.93 -9.46 -26.30
N VAL A 247 -13.64 -9.75 -26.11
CA VAL A 247 -13.08 -11.08 -25.87
C VAL A 247 -12.50 -11.17 -24.46
N ASP A 248 -12.45 -12.37 -23.90
CA ASP A 248 -11.82 -12.61 -22.59
C ASP A 248 -10.30 -12.44 -22.69
N LEU A 249 -9.80 -11.32 -22.19
CA LEU A 249 -8.38 -11.02 -22.09
C LEU A 249 -7.73 -11.71 -20.90
N PHE A 250 -8.49 -12.08 -19.86
CA PHE A 250 -7.93 -12.59 -18.60
C PHE A 250 -8.53 -13.97 -18.26
N PRO A 251 -8.16 -15.02 -19.01
CA PRO A 251 -8.83 -16.33 -18.92
C PRO A 251 -8.56 -17.10 -17.62
N TYR A 252 -7.60 -16.68 -16.80
CA TYR A 252 -7.27 -17.29 -15.51
C TYR A 252 -8.52 -17.55 -14.64
N TYR A 253 -9.41 -16.56 -14.55
CA TYR A 253 -10.60 -16.64 -13.70
C TYR A 253 -11.62 -17.68 -14.19
N ALA A 254 -11.60 -18.03 -15.48
CA ALA A 254 -12.41 -19.11 -16.03
C ALA A 254 -11.87 -20.49 -15.60
N PHE A 255 -10.55 -20.67 -15.59
CA PHE A 255 -9.92 -21.95 -15.23
C PHE A 255 -10.01 -22.24 -13.73
N CYS A 256 -9.74 -21.25 -12.88
CA CYS A 256 -9.79 -21.44 -11.43
C CYS A 256 -11.22 -21.42 -10.90
N GLY A 257 -12.17 -20.87 -11.64
CA GLY A 257 -13.60 -20.77 -11.29
C GLY A 257 -13.93 -19.42 -10.66
N ARG A 258 -14.99 -18.77 -11.17
CA ARG A 258 -15.44 -17.44 -10.72
C ARG A 258 -16.23 -17.51 -9.42
N TYR A 259 -16.04 -16.52 -8.55
CA TYR A 259 -16.82 -16.41 -7.32
C TYR A 259 -18.29 -16.08 -7.59
N PHE A 260 -18.56 -15.19 -8.54
CA PHE A 260 -19.91 -14.87 -9.02
C PHE A 260 -20.15 -15.53 -10.39
N PRO A 261 -20.68 -16.77 -10.44
CA PRO A 261 -20.82 -17.51 -11.69
C PRO A 261 -21.82 -16.89 -12.67
N SER A 262 -22.72 -16.02 -12.19
CA SER A 262 -23.68 -15.29 -13.02
C SER A 262 -23.05 -14.14 -13.82
N ILE A 263 -21.82 -13.73 -13.49
CA ILE A 263 -21.10 -12.68 -14.20
C ILE A 263 -20.20 -13.33 -15.25
N SER A 264 -20.43 -12.98 -16.53
CA SER A 264 -19.63 -13.51 -17.63
C SER A 264 -18.17 -13.03 -17.55
N ALA A 265 -17.26 -13.75 -18.21
CA ALA A 265 -15.84 -13.37 -18.29
C ALA A 265 -15.62 -11.96 -18.83
N VAL A 266 -16.32 -11.64 -19.92
CA VAL A 266 -16.25 -10.33 -20.56
C VAL A 266 -16.84 -9.26 -19.64
N THR A 267 -17.96 -9.52 -18.96
CA THR A 267 -18.54 -8.55 -18.02
C THR A 267 -17.62 -8.28 -16.82
N ASP A 268 -16.99 -9.31 -16.26
CA ASP A 268 -16.03 -9.20 -15.16
C ASP A 268 -14.84 -8.30 -15.54
N GLN A 269 -14.20 -8.54 -16.70
CA GLN A 269 -13.11 -7.69 -17.15
C GLN A 269 -13.57 -6.26 -17.46
N GLN A 270 -14.79 -6.08 -17.99
CA GLN A 270 -15.31 -4.76 -18.34
C GLN A 270 -15.50 -3.89 -17.09
N ILE A 271 -16.08 -4.46 -16.04
CA ILE A 271 -16.18 -3.79 -14.73
C ILE A 271 -14.77 -3.51 -14.19
N GLY A 272 -13.84 -4.47 -14.30
CA GLY A 272 -12.46 -4.27 -13.88
C GLY A 272 -11.74 -3.16 -14.65
N GLY A 273 -11.97 -3.01 -15.94
CA GLY A 273 -11.43 -1.92 -16.76
C GLY A 273 -11.96 -0.55 -16.33
N ILE A 274 -13.23 -0.46 -15.95
CA ILE A 274 -13.82 0.76 -15.36
C ILE A 274 -13.14 1.08 -14.02
N VAL A 275 -12.93 0.07 -13.17
CA VAL A 275 -12.22 0.20 -11.89
C VAL A 275 -10.75 0.61 -12.07
N ILE A 276 -10.11 0.21 -13.17
CA ILE A 276 -8.73 0.56 -13.50
C ILE A 276 -8.57 2.05 -13.81
N TRP A 277 -9.59 2.72 -14.36
CA TRP A 277 -9.43 4.13 -14.72
C TRP A 277 -10.20 5.13 -13.85
N ILE A 278 -11.44 4.84 -13.43
CA ILE A 278 -12.26 5.87 -12.76
C ILE A 278 -11.68 6.21 -11.38
N PRO A 279 -11.58 5.25 -10.43
CA PRO A 279 -11.01 5.54 -9.12
C PRO A 279 -9.57 6.08 -9.20
N PRO A 280 -8.63 5.49 -9.97
CA PRO A 280 -7.27 6.05 -10.09
C PRO A 280 -7.24 7.49 -10.61
N ALA A 281 -8.03 7.82 -11.63
CA ALA A 281 -8.14 9.20 -12.11
C ALA A 281 -8.71 10.15 -11.05
N MET A 282 -9.73 9.71 -10.31
CA MET A 282 -10.24 10.47 -9.17
C MET A 282 -9.16 10.73 -8.12
N MET A 283 -8.32 9.73 -7.81
CA MET A 283 -7.22 9.88 -6.86
C MET A 283 -6.15 10.87 -7.38
N SER A 284 -5.85 10.86 -8.69
CA SER A 284 -5.00 11.87 -9.33
C SER A 284 -5.54 13.29 -9.18
N VAL A 285 -6.85 13.48 -9.39
CA VAL A 285 -7.51 14.78 -9.19
C VAL A 285 -7.44 15.21 -7.73
N LEU A 286 -7.75 14.32 -6.78
CA LEU A 286 -7.62 14.61 -5.35
C LEU A 286 -6.18 14.96 -4.97
N GLY A 287 -5.21 14.24 -5.52
CA GLY A 287 -3.80 14.52 -5.32
C GLY A 287 -3.40 15.91 -5.83
N LEU A 288 -3.86 16.30 -7.03
CA LEU A 288 -3.66 17.64 -7.57
C LEU A 288 -4.25 18.71 -6.64
N LEU A 289 -5.48 18.52 -6.15
CA LEU A 289 -6.11 19.47 -5.23
C LEU A 289 -5.31 19.63 -3.93
N VAL A 290 -4.75 18.54 -3.39
CA VAL A 290 -3.88 18.56 -2.22
C VAL A 290 -2.57 19.29 -2.52
N VAL A 291 -1.95 19.05 -3.68
CA VAL A 291 -0.74 19.75 -4.12
C VAL A 291 -0.99 21.26 -4.21
N VAL A 292 -2.08 21.69 -4.84
CA VAL A 292 -2.45 23.10 -4.95
C VAL A 292 -2.73 23.71 -3.58
N ARG A 293 -3.41 22.98 -2.68
CA ARG A 293 -3.62 23.44 -1.30
C ARG A 293 -2.31 23.63 -0.56
N ASN A 294 -1.38 22.67 -0.66
CA ASN A 294 -0.08 22.73 0.00
C ASN A 294 0.76 23.90 -0.55
N MET A 295 0.72 24.12 -1.87
CA MET A 295 1.36 25.25 -2.52
C MET A 295 0.84 26.59 -1.99
N ARG A 296 -0.48 26.76 -1.92
CA ARG A 296 -1.11 27.97 -1.35
C ARG A 296 -0.73 28.16 0.11
N ALA A 297 -0.75 27.10 0.91
CA ALA A 297 -0.35 27.16 2.32
C ALA A 297 1.12 27.53 2.51
N ALA A 298 1.97 27.22 1.52
CA ALA A 298 3.39 27.55 1.52
C ALA A 298 3.72 28.92 0.89
N ASN A 299 2.72 29.68 0.41
CA ASN A 299 2.92 30.91 -0.39
C ASN A 299 3.93 30.73 -1.53
N ALA A 300 3.92 29.55 -2.17
CA ALA A 300 4.82 29.20 -3.25
C ALA A 300 4.14 29.31 -4.61
N ASP A 301 4.92 29.60 -5.64
CA ASP A 301 4.46 29.46 -7.03
C ASP A 301 4.49 27.98 -7.48
N LEU A 302 3.79 27.69 -8.59
CA LEU A 302 3.86 26.37 -9.24
C LEU A 302 5.30 26.01 -9.62
#